data_AF-A0A4R9BKQ6-F1
#
_entry.id   AF-A0A4R9BKQ6-F1
#
_cell.length_a   1.000
_cell.length_b   1.000
_cell.length_c   1.000
_cell.angle_alpha   90.00
_cell.angle_beta   90.00
_cell.angle_gamma   90.00
#
_symmetry.space_group_name_H-M   'P 1'
#
loop_
_entity.id
_entity.type
_entity.pdbx_description
1 polymer ?
#
loop_
_entity_poly.entity_id
_entity_poly.type
_entity_poly.pdbx_seq_one_letter_code
_entity_poly.pdbx_strand_id
1 'polypeptide(L)'
;MPRIRQHSSGAAGLAVLAAALAVALSGAGVANASWTTPEKPVAGSVAAGTLRIEQTGLGALTRIYSSGALSATAPVTVRNVGTVPAPYTLSFGAQAATALAGAADVRVWPVASAALCTAAATAAGPTGKTWLTVGAVTGTLAPNADAVYCVRSSVSQSQRFALVGGDVTATASAAANQGSWTSAVTATTAQSVADTLTPGVPTKTGDTDRSITFTWSAPADTVAVTGYQIYRDSVLVGSVAAASLSFTDTGLVMGKGYVYTVRAAHAATPVDLSPASLSANLTTGGLSTSSWYVIRNTATQLCLDAEGVGTDSGTALIDYSCNGGTNQSWKFTQTGAYYRVAGRHAPTLFWDSPTLDRSILRPFNSYVYAQQWTVTPVTAGSGTVTLRNRNNKCLDIGGGITADGNNQLKVATCDGSVDQVFTLTNGG
;
A
#
# COMPACT_ATOMS: atom_id res chain seq x y z
N MET A 1 -53.40 -15.00 -43.48
CA MET A 1 -52.75 -14.45 -44.70
C MET A 1 -51.44 -15.20 -44.93
N PRO A 2 -51.09 -15.48 -46.20
CA PRO A 2 -50.40 -16.71 -46.59
C PRO A 2 -48.99 -16.46 -47.14
N ARG A 3 -48.19 -17.52 -47.36
CA ARG A 3 -47.55 -17.76 -48.67
C ARG A 3 -47.04 -19.19 -48.84
N ILE A 4 -47.36 -19.69 -50.03
CA ILE A 4 -47.16 -21.01 -50.64
C ILE A 4 -46.02 -20.92 -51.67
N ARG A 5 -45.27 -22.02 -51.89
CA ARG A 5 -44.87 -22.67 -53.18
C ARG A 5 -43.74 -23.68 -52.88
N GLN A 6 -43.82 -25.01 -53.06
CA GLN A 6 -44.27 -25.94 -54.11
C GLN A 6 -43.32 -26.10 -55.31
N HIS A 7 -42.78 -27.33 -55.50
CA HIS A 7 -42.76 -28.18 -56.73
C HIS A 7 -41.93 -29.47 -56.46
N SER A 8 -42.53 -30.68 -56.33
CA SER A 8 -42.86 -31.74 -57.34
C SER A 8 -41.65 -32.42 -57.98
N SER A 9 -41.47 -33.76 -58.02
CA SER A 9 -42.28 -34.81 -58.70
C SER A 9 -41.81 -36.21 -58.19
N GLY A 10 -42.64 -37.22 -57.86
CA GLY A 10 -43.32 -38.21 -58.74
C GLY A 10 -42.35 -39.33 -59.21
N ALA A 11 -42.57 -40.66 -59.12
CA ALA A 11 -43.80 -41.45 -58.94
C ALA A 11 -43.53 -42.97 -58.66
N ALA A 12 -44.60 -43.64 -58.19
CA ALA A 12 -45.03 -45.06 -58.35
C ALA A 12 -44.22 -46.23 -57.73
N GLY A 13 -44.83 -47.24 -57.10
CA GLY A 13 -46.25 -47.53 -56.95
C GLY A 13 -46.59 -48.83 -56.20
N LEU A 14 -47.89 -48.93 -55.95
CA LEU A 14 -48.79 -50.06 -55.67
C LEU A 14 -48.63 -50.94 -54.40
N ALA A 15 -49.72 -50.91 -53.63
CA ALA A 15 -50.10 -51.80 -52.53
C ALA A 15 -50.93 -53.01 -53.04
N VAL A 16 -51.43 -53.79 -52.07
CA VAL A 16 -52.61 -54.72 -52.09
C VAL A 16 -52.19 -56.22 -52.08
N LEU A 17 -52.71 -57.16 -51.27
CA LEU A 17 -53.92 -57.31 -50.44
C LEU A 17 -53.67 -58.33 -49.29
N ALA A 18 -54.49 -58.26 -48.24
CA ALA A 18 -54.58 -59.19 -47.11
C ALA A 18 -55.24 -60.55 -47.47
N ALA A 19 -54.98 -61.57 -46.64
CA ALA A 19 -55.92 -62.66 -46.40
C ALA A 19 -55.72 -63.24 -44.99
N ALA A 20 -56.71 -63.04 -44.12
CA ALA A 20 -56.84 -63.79 -42.87
C ALA A 20 -57.61 -65.09 -43.17
N LEU A 21 -57.04 -66.23 -42.80
CA LEU A 21 -57.72 -67.52 -42.82
C LEU A 21 -57.50 -68.20 -41.47
N ALA A 22 -58.52 -68.19 -40.61
CA ALA A 22 -58.56 -68.98 -39.40
C ALA A 22 -59.00 -70.40 -39.77
N VAL A 23 -58.10 -71.37 -39.62
CA VAL A 23 -58.41 -72.79 -39.72
C VAL A 23 -57.93 -73.46 -38.44
N ALA A 24 -58.87 -74.03 -37.70
CA ALA A 24 -58.59 -74.95 -36.61
C ALA A 24 -58.17 -76.30 -37.20
N LEU A 25 -56.95 -76.75 -36.91
CA LEU A 25 -56.53 -78.13 -37.12
C LEU A 25 -55.91 -78.69 -35.83
N SER A 26 -56.58 -79.69 -35.28
CA SER A 26 -56.04 -80.68 -34.36
C SER A 26 -54.98 -81.53 -35.06
N GLY A 27 -53.75 -81.54 -34.55
CA GLY A 27 -52.69 -82.42 -35.03
C GLY A 27 -51.46 -82.35 -34.13
N ALA A 28 -51.06 -83.48 -33.55
CA ALA A 28 -49.80 -83.61 -32.83
C ALA A 28 -48.64 -83.51 -33.82
N GLY A 29 -47.89 -82.42 -33.75
CA GLY A 29 -46.68 -82.21 -34.55
C GLY A 29 -45.84 -81.12 -33.91
N VAL A 30 -44.58 -81.45 -33.59
CA VAL A 30 -43.61 -80.49 -33.07
C VAL A 30 -43.36 -79.40 -34.11
N ALA A 31 -43.73 -78.16 -33.76
CA ALA A 31 -43.36 -76.98 -34.53
C ALA A 31 -41.86 -76.71 -34.31
N ASN A 32 -41.04 -77.03 -35.31
CA ASN A 32 -39.65 -76.60 -35.34
C ASN A 32 -39.58 -75.22 -36.02
N ALA A 33 -39.25 -74.18 -35.26
CA ALA A 33 -38.85 -72.90 -35.82
C ALA A 33 -37.32 -72.89 -35.95
N SER A 34 -36.78 -72.98 -37.17
CA SER A 34 -35.34 -72.82 -37.40
C SER A 34 -35.02 -71.33 -37.54
N TRP A 35 -34.39 -70.75 -36.52
CA TRP A 35 -33.81 -69.41 -36.62
C TRP A 35 -32.35 -69.55 -37.10
N THR A 36 -32.09 -69.24 -38.37
CA THR A 36 -30.72 -69.14 -38.90
C THR A 36 -30.24 -67.70 -38.84
N THR A 37 -30.01 -67.20 -37.62
CA THR A 37 -29.09 -66.08 -37.41
C THR A 37 -27.86 -66.63 -36.72
N PRO A 38 -26.64 -66.43 -37.24
CA PRO A 38 -25.45 -66.80 -36.49
C PRO A 38 -25.50 -66.06 -35.15
N GLU A 39 -25.43 -66.78 -34.03
CA GLU A 39 -25.09 -66.15 -32.76
C GLU A 39 -23.73 -65.47 -32.96
N LYS A 40 -23.75 -64.14 -33.07
CA LYS A 40 -22.53 -63.34 -33.04
C LYS A 40 -22.11 -63.32 -31.56
N PRO A 41 -21.04 -64.02 -31.15
CA PRO A 41 -20.60 -63.94 -29.76
C PRO A 41 -20.14 -62.50 -29.55
N VAL A 42 -20.91 -61.72 -28.79
CA VAL A 42 -20.40 -60.48 -28.26
C VAL A 42 -19.39 -60.90 -27.20
N ALA A 43 -18.11 -60.99 -27.59
CA ALA A 43 -17.01 -61.11 -26.66
C ALA A 43 -16.88 -59.79 -25.89
N GLY A 44 -17.80 -59.55 -24.96
CA GLY A 44 -17.69 -58.47 -23.99
C GLY A 44 -16.69 -58.91 -22.93
N SER A 45 -15.43 -58.54 -23.07
CA SER A 45 -14.49 -58.65 -21.94
C SER A 45 -14.86 -57.56 -20.92
N VAL A 46 -15.45 -57.95 -19.79
CA VAL A 46 -15.59 -57.05 -18.65
C VAL A 46 -14.24 -57.07 -17.91
N ALA A 47 -13.47 -55.99 -18.00
CA ALA A 47 -12.29 -55.84 -17.16
C ALA A 47 -12.75 -55.68 -15.71
N ALA A 48 -12.48 -56.67 -14.87
CA ALA A 48 -12.70 -56.60 -13.43
C ALA A 48 -11.47 -55.98 -12.75
N GLY A 49 -11.67 -55.14 -11.73
CA GLY A 49 -10.57 -54.47 -11.03
C GLY A 49 -11.01 -53.26 -10.21
N THR A 50 -10.05 -52.40 -9.85
CA THR A 50 -10.29 -51.09 -9.22
C THR A 50 -9.42 -50.01 -9.86
N LEU A 51 -9.98 -48.81 -10.07
CA LEU A 51 -9.23 -47.59 -10.42
C LEU A 51 -9.16 -46.72 -9.17
N ARG A 52 -7.96 -46.58 -8.60
CA ARG A 52 -7.76 -45.76 -7.41
C ARG A 52 -6.38 -45.12 -7.47
N ILE A 53 -6.35 -43.80 -7.35
CA ILE A 53 -5.10 -43.05 -7.23
C ILE A 53 -4.98 -42.42 -5.84
N GLU A 54 -3.75 -42.28 -5.38
CA GLU A 54 -3.39 -41.51 -4.17
C GLU A 54 -2.38 -40.43 -4.55
N GLN A 55 -2.38 -39.33 -3.81
CA GLN A 55 -1.44 -38.23 -4.00
C GLN A 55 -0.82 -37.80 -2.68
N THR A 56 0.49 -37.60 -2.67
CA THR A 56 1.26 -37.21 -1.49
C THR A 56 2.29 -36.12 -1.80
N GLY A 57 2.88 -35.53 -0.76
CA GLY A 57 4.07 -34.67 -0.87
C GLY A 57 3.84 -33.16 -0.99
N LEU A 58 2.66 -32.70 -1.43
CA LEU A 58 2.37 -31.26 -1.59
C LEU A 58 2.55 -30.47 -0.29
N GLY A 59 2.21 -31.05 0.86
CA GLY A 59 2.31 -30.38 2.17
C GLY A 59 3.73 -29.91 2.52
N ALA A 60 4.77 -30.50 1.92
CA ALA A 60 6.16 -30.06 2.11
C ALA A 60 6.49 -28.73 1.41
N LEU A 61 5.58 -28.17 0.60
CA LEU A 61 5.68 -26.80 0.07
C LEU A 61 5.18 -25.72 1.04
N THR A 62 4.73 -26.09 2.25
CA THR A 62 4.25 -25.12 3.24
C THR A 62 5.36 -24.12 3.55
N ARG A 63 5.09 -22.83 3.38
CA ARG A 63 6.16 -21.83 3.44
C ARG A 63 5.70 -20.43 3.84
N ILE A 64 6.48 -19.82 4.71
CA ILE A 64 6.50 -18.36 4.89
C ILE A 64 7.72 -17.81 4.14
N TYR A 65 7.49 -16.97 3.14
CA TYR A 65 8.54 -16.31 2.36
C TYR A 65 9.17 -15.16 3.16
N SER A 66 10.50 -15.18 3.26
CA SER A 66 11.32 -14.16 3.92
C SER A 66 12.61 -13.91 3.15
N SER A 67 13.45 -12.97 3.59
CA SER A 67 14.71 -12.64 2.91
C SER A 67 15.66 -13.83 2.75
N GLY A 68 15.75 -14.69 3.75
CA GLY A 68 16.55 -15.92 3.70
C GLY A 68 15.80 -17.12 3.09
N ALA A 69 14.55 -16.93 2.67
CA ALA A 69 13.62 -18.03 2.48
C ALA A 69 12.67 -17.81 1.28
N LEU A 70 13.22 -17.55 0.08
CA LEU A 70 12.45 -17.15 -1.11
C LEU A 70 11.85 -18.29 -1.94
N SER A 71 12.16 -19.56 -1.66
CA SER A 71 11.62 -20.68 -2.44
C SER A 71 11.40 -21.93 -1.60
N ALA A 72 10.37 -22.70 -1.95
CA ALA A 72 10.10 -24.03 -1.43
C ALA A 72 10.08 -25.03 -2.59
N THR A 73 10.66 -26.21 -2.38
CA THR A 73 10.71 -27.29 -3.39
C THR A 73 10.24 -28.58 -2.72
N ALA A 74 9.32 -29.31 -3.34
CA ALA A 74 8.82 -30.58 -2.83
C ALA A 74 8.41 -31.54 -3.95
N PRO A 75 8.59 -32.86 -3.74
CA PRO A 75 8.06 -33.86 -4.64
C PRO A 75 6.55 -34.01 -4.43
N VAL A 76 5.80 -34.13 -5.52
CA VAL A 76 4.39 -34.53 -5.56
C VAL A 76 4.32 -35.86 -6.28
N THR A 77 3.88 -36.89 -5.56
CA THR A 77 3.78 -38.25 -6.09
C THR A 77 2.31 -38.59 -6.32
N VAL A 78 2.00 -39.12 -7.51
CA VAL A 78 0.72 -39.75 -7.81
C VAL A 78 0.97 -41.25 -7.95
N ARG A 79 0.27 -42.05 -7.16
CA ARG A 79 0.40 -43.52 -7.16
C ARG A 79 -0.89 -44.17 -7.60
N ASN A 80 -0.80 -45.15 -8.49
CA ASN A 80 -1.92 -46.04 -8.78
C ASN A 80 -1.95 -47.19 -7.77
N VAL A 81 -2.92 -47.15 -6.85
CA VAL A 81 -3.17 -48.21 -5.85
C VAL A 81 -4.32 -49.13 -6.27
N GLY A 82 -4.84 -48.94 -7.48
CA GLY A 82 -5.80 -49.83 -8.12
C GLY A 82 -5.14 -51.02 -8.82
N THR A 83 -5.97 -51.84 -9.45
CA THR A 83 -5.54 -53.04 -10.19
C THR A 83 -5.59 -52.89 -11.70
N VAL A 84 -6.08 -51.75 -12.22
CA VAL A 84 -6.11 -51.44 -13.66
C VAL A 84 -5.23 -50.23 -14.00
N PRO A 85 -4.76 -50.07 -15.25
CA PRO A 85 -4.03 -48.86 -15.66
C PRO A 85 -4.85 -47.59 -15.42
N ALA A 86 -4.19 -46.54 -14.92
CA ALA A 86 -4.84 -45.28 -14.53
C ALA A 86 -4.34 -44.12 -15.40
N PRO A 87 -5.05 -43.73 -16.47
CA PRO A 87 -4.84 -42.45 -17.14
C PRO A 87 -5.20 -41.34 -16.17
N TYR A 88 -4.26 -40.45 -15.84
CA TYR A 88 -4.45 -39.38 -14.87
C TYR A 88 -4.14 -38.00 -15.45
N THR A 89 -4.78 -36.99 -14.87
CA THR A 89 -4.45 -35.57 -14.99
C THR A 89 -4.15 -35.04 -13.59
N LEU A 90 -2.97 -34.46 -13.40
CA LEU A 90 -2.56 -33.78 -12.18
C LEU A 90 -2.54 -32.27 -12.46
N SER A 91 -3.47 -31.55 -11.87
CA SER A 91 -3.62 -30.09 -12.00
C SER A 91 -3.09 -29.40 -10.75
N PHE A 92 -2.41 -28.27 -10.94
CA PHE A 92 -1.94 -27.41 -9.86
C PHE A 92 -2.72 -26.10 -9.88
N GLY A 93 -2.99 -25.54 -8.70
CA GLY A 93 -3.91 -24.42 -8.57
C GLY A 93 -3.78 -23.65 -7.26
N ALA A 94 -4.72 -22.74 -7.04
CA ALA A 94 -5.00 -22.15 -5.73
C ALA A 94 -6.49 -22.27 -5.43
N GLN A 95 -6.86 -22.38 -4.15
CA GLN A 95 -8.27 -22.41 -3.73
C GLN A 95 -9.01 -21.10 -4.06
N ALA A 96 -8.28 -19.98 -4.03
CA ALA A 96 -8.77 -18.65 -4.39
C ALA A 96 -7.70 -17.88 -5.16
N ALA A 97 -8.14 -16.95 -6.01
CA ALA A 97 -7.25 -16.04 -6.72
C ALA A 97 -6.79 -14.91 -5.78
N THR A 98 -5.67 -15.12 -5.10
CA THR A 98 -5.00 -14.08 -4.29
C THR A 98 -3.87 -13.41 -5.07
N ALA A 99 -3.40 -12.25 -4.60
CA ALA A 99 -2.26 -11.57 -5.20
C ALA A 99 -0.99 -12.45 -5.19
N LEU A 100 -0.77 -13.21 -4.10
CA LEU A 100 0.33 -14.16 -4.00
C LEU A 100 0.16 -15.34 -4.96
N ALA A 101 -1.06 -15.88 -5.12
CA ALA A 101 -1.36 -16.94 -6.08
C ALA A 101 -1.04 -16.52 -7.53
N GLY A 102 -1.35 -15.26 -7.87
CA GLY A 102 -1.09 -14.68 -9.19
C GLY A 102 0.34 -14.24 -9.43
N ALA A 103 1.21 -14.26 -8.41
CA ALA A 103 2.57 -13.74 -8.51
C ALA A 103 3.68 -14.79 -8.29
N ALA A 104 3.49 -15.75 -7.36
CA ALA A 104 4.51 -16.75 -7.07
C ALA A 104 4.86 -17.57 -8.33
N ASP A 105 6.15 -17.66 -8.68
CA ASP A 105 6.63 -18.49 -9.80
C ASP A 105 6.55 -19.96 -9.40
N VAL A 106 5.78 -20.73 -10.17
CA VAL A 106 5.54 -22.16 -9.96
C VAL A 106 6.12 -22.93 -11.13
N ARG A 107 7.06 -23.82 -10.83
CA ARG A 107 7.67 -24.72 -11.81
C ARG A 107 7.39 -26.16 -11.42
N VAL A 108 7.02 -26.96 -12.42
CA VAL A 108 6.70 -28.38 -12.26
C VAL A 108 7.47 -29.16 -13.33
N TRP A 109 8.20 -30.19 -12.91
CA TRP A 109 8.92 -31.07 -13.84
C TRP A 109 8.96 -32.51 -13.33
N PRO A 110 8.97 -33.52 -14.22
CA PRO A 110 9.04 -34.92 -13.81
C PRO A 110 10.42 -35.24 -13.25
N VAL A 111 10.47 -36.13 -12.26
CA VAL A 111 11.71 -36.69 -11.69
C VAL A 111 11.57 -38.20 -11.53
N ALA A 112 12.70 -38.92 -11.63
CA ALA A 112 12.69 -40.39 -11.52
C ALA A 112 12.32 -40.89 -10.12
N SER A 113 12.55 -40.09 -9.08
CA SER A 113 12.16 -40.41 -7.70
C SER A 113 12.03 -39.15 -6.85
N ALA A 114 11.32 -39.25 -5.72
CA ALA A 114 11.15 -38.15 -4.78
C ALA A 114 12.49 -37.61 -4.23
N ALA A 115 13.50 -38.47 -4.10
CA ALA A 115 14.83 -38.11 -3.60
C ALA A 115 15.59 -37.14 -4.51
N LEU A 116 15.25 -37.09 -5.80
CA LEU A 116 15.87 -36.16 -6.76
C LEU A 116 15.23 -34.75 -6.69
N CYS A 117 14.13 -34.60 -5.98
CA CYS A 117 13.46 -33.30 -5.79
C CYS A 117 14.03 -32.57 -4.57
N THR A 118 15.17 -31.90 -4.76
CA THR A 118 15.84 -31.15 -3.69
C THR A 118 15.80 -29.65 -3.96
N ALA A 119 16.06 -28.85 -2.91
CA ALA A 119 16.22 -27.40 -3.07
C ALA A 119 17.36 -27.02 -4.04
N ALA A 120 18.39 -27.85 -4.13
CA ALA A 120 19.53 -27.65 -5.04
C ALA A 120 19.25 -28.11 -6.48
N ALA A 121 18.19 -28.89 -6.72
CA ALA A 121 17.85 -29.33 -8.07
C ALA A 121 17.63 -28.13 -8.99
N THR A 122 18.17 -28.17 -10.20
CA THR A 122 17.89 -27.15 -11.20
C THR A 122 16.41 -27.23 -11.57
N ALA A 123 15.66 -26.14 -11.37
CA ALA A 123 14.24 -26.14 -11.70
C ALA A 123 14.05 -26.13 -13.22
N ALA A 124 13.69 -27.28 -13.77
CA ALA A 124 13.21 -27.43 -15.14
C ALA A 124 11.72 -27.06 -15.22
N GLY A 125 11.23 -26.78 -16.43
CA GLY A 125 9.83 -26.40 -16.67
C GLY A 125 9.66 -24.92 -17.07
N PRO A 126 8.47 -24.53 -17.54
CA PRO A 126 8.20 -23.18 -18.03
C PRO A 126 8.32 -22.16 -16.89
N THR A 127 9.04 -21.07 -17.15
CA THR A 127 9.13 -19.92 -16.26
C THR A 127 7.90 -19.03 -16.39
N GLY A 128 7.63 -18.19 -15.39
CA GLY A 128 6.54 -17.21 -15.45
C GLY A 128 5.15 -17.82 -15.31
N LYS A 129 5.07 -19.08 -14.88
CA LYS A 129 3.82 -19.72 -14.48
C LYS A 129 3.58 -19.47 -13.01
N THR A 130 2.31 -19.42 -12.62
CA THR A 130 1.87 -19.10 -11.26
C THR A 130 0.85 -20.12 -10.80
N TRP A 131 0.43 -20.08 -9.53
CA TRP A 131 -0.63 -20.97 -9.06
C TRP A 131 -1.95 -20.83 -9.84
N LEU A 132 -2.15 -19.71 -10.56
CA LEU A 132 -3.33 -19.49 -11.40
C LEU A 132 -3.15 -19.93 -12.86
N THR A 133 -1.90 -20.14 -13.31
CA THR A 133 -1.58 -20.32 -14.74
C THR A 133 -0.72 -21.54 -15.04
N VAL A 134 -0.25 -22.24 -14.00
CA VAL A 134 0.49 -23.49 -14.12
C VAL A 134 -0.41 -24.55 -14.78
N GLY A 135 0.13 -25.18 -15.83
CA GLY A 135 -0.60 -26.19 -16.59
C GLY A 135 -0.72 -27.52 -15.84
N ALA A 136 -1.70 -28.33 -16.22
CA ALA A 136 -1.79 -29.70 -15.77
C ALA A 136 -0.73 -30.59 -16.44
N VAL A 137 -0.33 -31.66 -15.75
CA VAL A 137 0.49 -32.74 -16.29
C VAL A 137 -0.35 -34.00 -16.39
N THR A 138 -0.16 -34.78 -17.45
CA THR A 138 -0.95 -35.98 -17.73
C THR A 138 -0.06 -37.18 -17.95
N GLY A 139 -0.57 -38.38 -17.67
CA GLY A 139 0.14 -39.63 -17.92
C GLY A 139 -0.75 -40.85 -17.69
N THR A 140 -0.17 -42.04 -17.79
CA THR A 140 -0.87 -43.30 -17.48
C THR A 140 0.01 -44.13 -16.57
N LEU A 141 -0.53 -44.56 -15.43
CA LEU A 141 0.17 -45.39 -14.46
C LEU A 141 -0.27 -46.85 -14.56
N ALA A 142 0.68 -47.77 -14.66
CA ALA A 142 0.41 -49.18 -14.43
C ALA A 142 -0.03 -49.41 -12.95
N PRO A 143 -0.71 -50.53 -12.64
CA PRO A 143 -0.99 -50.90 -11.25
C PRO A 143 0.28 -50.88 -10.40
N ASN A 144 0.22 -50.29 -9.20
CA ASN A 144 1.35 -50.11 -8.28
C ASN A 144 2.50 -49.21 -8.78
N ALA A 145 2.33 -48.47 -9.87
CA ALA A 145 3.33 -47.52 -10.36
C ALA A 145 3.11 -46.10 -9.79
N ASP A 146 4.22 -45.36 -9.71
CA ASP A 146 4.28 -43.97 -9.27
C ASP A 146 4.70 -43.05 -10.42
N ALA A 147 4.10 -41.85 -10.46
CA ALA A 147 4.64 -40.70 -11.18
C ALA A 147 5.04 -39.65 -10.15
N VAL A 148 6.27 -39.14 -10.28
CA VAL A 148 6.81 -38.13 -9.36
C VAL A 148 7.11 -36.84 -10.12
N TYR A 149 6.55 -35.74 -9.64
CA TYR A 149 6.83 -34.40 -10.13
C TYR A 149 7.49 -33.59 -9.04
N CYS A 150 8.59 -32.93 -9.36
CA CYS A 150 9.15 -31.92 -8.47
C CYS A 150 8.45 -30.60 -8.73
N VAL A 151 7.99 -29.96 -7.65
CA VAL A 151 7.30 -28.68 -7.68
C VAL A 151 8.14 -27.68 -6.92
N ARG A 152 8.41 -26.52 -7.54
CA ARG A 152 9.05 -25.39 -6.89
C ARG A 152 8.12 -24.18 -6.94
N SER A 153 7.90 -23.56 -5.79
CA SER A 153 7.20 -22.28 -5.66
C SER A 153 8.18 -21.25 -5.12
N SER A 154 8.31 -20.10 -5.78
CA SER A 154 9.28 -19.06 -5.41
C SER A 154 8.74 -17.65 -5.61
N VAL A 155 9.28 -16.71 -4.83
CA VAL A 155 9.04 -15.28 -4.99
C VAL A 155 10.36 -14.53 -5.11
N SER A 156 10.39 -13.45 -5.89
CA SER A 156 11.51 -12.51 -5.90
C SER A 156 11.50 -11.62 -4.64
N GLN A 157 12.61 -10.90 -4.40
CA GLN A 157 12.63 -9.88 -3.36
C GLN A 157 11.61 -8.76 -3.64
N SER A 158 11.46 -8.36 -4.90
CA SER A 158 10.47 -7.35 -5.30
C SER A 158 9.03 -7.79 -5.00
N GLN A 159 8.68 -9.03 -5.32
CA GLN A 159 7.38 -9.62 -5.01
C GLN A 159 7.15 -9.68 -3.50
N ARG A 160 8.18 -9.98 -2.71
CA ARG A 160 8.08 -9.99 -1.25
C ARG A 160 7.75 -8.63 -0.66
N PHE A 161 8.33 -7.55 -1.18
CA PHE A 161 8.00 -6.18 -0.77
C PHE A 161 6.57 -5.79 -1.18
N ALA A 162 6.13 -6.20 -2.37
CA ALA A 162 4.80 -5.87 -2.87
C ALA A 162 3.66 -6.67 -2.20
N LEU A 163 3.95 -7.88 -1.70
CA LEU A 163 2.96 -8.84 -1.23
C LEU A 163 3.03 -9.11 0.27
N VAL A 164 3.60 -8.18 1.06
CA VAL A 164 3.70 -8.29 2.52
C VAL A 164 2.34 -8.63 3.14
N GLY A 165 2.29 -9.69 3.96
CA GLY A 165 1.05 -10.18 4.57
C GLY A 165 0.14 -11.00 3.64
N GLY A 166 0.51 -11.17 2.37
CA GLY A 166 -0.26 -11.97 1.42
C GLY A 166 -0.15 -13.48 1.69
N ASP A 167 -1.20 -14.20 1.34
CA ASP A 167 -1.32 -15.64 1.51
C ASP A 167 -1.89 -16.34 0.27
N VAL A 168 -1.66 -17.65 0.19
CA VAL A 168 -2.28 -18.54 -0.80
C VAL A 168 -2.41 -19.94 -0.21
N THR A 169 -3.58 -20.56 -0.41
CA THR A 169 -3.73 -22.00 -0.23
C THR A 169 -3.62 -22.67 -1.60
N ALA A 170 -2.42 -23.17 -1.90
CA ALA A 170 -2.11 -23.85 -3.15
C ALA A 170 -2.70 -25.27 -3.16
N THR A 171 -3.06 -25.77 -4.33
CA THR A 171 -3.71 -27.07 -4.53
C THR A 171 -2.97 -27.92 -5.55
N ALA A 172 -3.02 -29.24 -5.34
CA ALA A 172 -2.71 -30.23 -6.37
C ALA A 172 -3.86 -31.23 -6.42
N SER A 173 -4.51 -31.34 -7.56
CA SER A 173 -5.67 -32.20 -7.78
C SER A 173 -5.33 -33.23 -8.85
N ALA A 174 -5.27 -34.50 -8.46
CA ALA A 174 -5.11 -35.61 -9.37
C ALA A 174 -6.47 -36.26 -9.64
N ALA A 175 -6.80 -36.48 -10.91
CA ALA A 175 -7.99 -37.20 -11.33
C ALA A 175 -7.58 -38.28 -12.34
N ALA A 176 -8.01 -39.52 -12.11
CA ALA A 176 -7.85 -40.63 -13.04
C ALA A 176 -9.20 -41.10 -13.56
N ASN A 177 -9.30 -41.30 -14.87
CA ASN A 177 -10.54 -41.72 -15.54
C ASN A 177 -10.25 -42.84 -16.55
N GLN A 178 -11.02 -43.93 -16.48
CA GLN A 178 -10.97 -45.01 -17.47
C GLN A 178 -12.38 -45.57 -17.69
N GLY A 179 -12.98 -45.24 -18.84
CA GLY A 179 -14.40 -45.53 -19.06
C GLY A 179 -15.27 -44.82 -18.02
N SER A 180 -16.15 -45.55 -17.34
CA SER A 180 -17.01 -45.02 -16.26
C SER A 180 -16.32 -44.95 -14.89
N TRP A 181 -15.05 -45.37 -14.80
CA TRP A 181 -14.35 -45.48 -13.52
C TRP A 181 -13.59 -44.17 -13.29
N THR A 182 -13.75 -43.60 -12.10
CA THR A 182 -13.16 -42.32 -11.74
C THR A 182 -12.54 -42.40 -10.35
N SER A 183 -11.37 -41.79 -10.17
CA SER A 183 -10.77 -41.60 -8.86
C SER A 183 -10.14 -40.20 -8.82
N ALA A 184 -10.42 -39.43 -7.77
CA ALA A 184 -9.90 -38.09 -7.62
C ALA A 184 -9.39 -37.87 -6.19
N VAL A 185 -8.31 -37.09 -6.08
CA VAL A 185 -7.69 -36.71 -4.82
C VAL A 185 -7.14 -35.29 -4.95
N THR A 186 -7.34 -34.49 -3.91
CA THR A 186 -6.81 -33.12 -3.84
C THR A 186 -6.06 -32.93 -2.53
N ALA A 187 -4.84 -32.42 -2.61
CA ALA A 187 -4.12 -31.91 -1.45
C ALA A 187 -3.99 -30.39 -1.51
N THR A 188 -3.72 -29.80 -0.35
CA THR A 188 -3.56 -28.37 -0.16
C THR A 188 -2.30 -28.06 0.63
N THR A 189 -1.73 -26.87 0.44
CA THR A 189 -0.60 -26.37 1.24
C THR A 189 -0.69 -24.85 1.37
N ALA A 190 -0.34 -24.33 2.54
CA ALA A 190 -0.37 -22.90 2.82
C ALA A 190 0.98 -22.24 2.50
N GLN A 191 0.94 -21.15 1.77
CA GLN A 191 2.09 -20.27 1.57
C GLN A 191 1.73 -18.84 1.91
N SER A 192 2.66 -18.09 2.50
CA SER A 192 2.44 -16.69 2.84
C SER A 192 3.73 -15.87 2.76
N VAL A 193 3.60 -14.56 2.75
CA VAL A 193 4.72 -13.61 2.88
C VAL A 193 4.68 -12.99 4.28
N ALA A 194 5.79 -13.07 5.02
CA ALA A 194 5.85 -12.53 6.38
C ALA A 194 5.62 -11.01 6.40
N ASP A 195 4.81 -10.53 7.35
CA ASP A 195 4.71 -9.10 7.66
C ASP A 195 5.84 -8.65 8.60
N THR A 196 7.05 -8.65 8.06
CA THR A 196 8.27 -8.32 8.82
C THR A 196 9.07 -7.20 8.18
N LEU A 197 8.55 -6.55 7.13
CA LEU A 197 9.20 -5.49 6.36
C LEU A 197 8.64 -4.08 6.65
N THR A 198 7.61 -3.98 7.49
CA THR A 198 6.95 -2.72 7.83
C THR A 198 7.73 -2.00 8.94
N PRO A 199 8.21 -0.75 8.74
CA PRO A 199 8.89 0.02 9.78
C PRO A 199 7.97 0.36 10.97
N GLY A 200 8.57 0.70 12.11
CA GLY A 200 7.85 1.19 13.27
C GLY A 200 7.20 2.56 13.05
N VAL A 201 6.27 2.93 13.93
CA VAL A 201 5.56 4.21 13.88
C VAL A 201 6.54 5.37 14.11
N PRO A 202 6.52 6.43 13.28
CA PRO A 202 7.36 7.61 13.50
C PRO A 202 7.11 8.23 14.88
N THR A 203 8.18 8.53 15.61
CA THR A 203 8.13 9.15 16.93
C THR A 203 8.93 10.44 16.92
N LYS A 204 8.27 11.56 17.21
CA LYS A 204 8.91 12.88 17.27
C LYS A 204 9.98 12.91 18.36
N THR A 205 11.17 13.38 18.00
CA THR A 205 12.33 13.52 18.90
C THR A 205 12.76 14.98 19.09
N GLY A 206 12.32 15.87 18.20
CA GLY A 206 12.54 17.30 18.32
C GLY A 206 11.78 18.09 17.26
N ASP A 207 11.79 19.40 17.41
CA ASP A 207 11.16 20.33 16.48
C ASP A 207 11.71 21.74 16.66
N THR A 208 11.48 22.53 15.63
CA THR A 208 11.52 23.99 15.69
C THR A 208 10.16 24.52 15.26
N ASP A 209 10.03 25.83 15.11
CA ASP A 209 8.90 26.48 14.47
C ASP A 209 8.75 26.14 12.98
N ARG A 210 9.78 25.54 12.35
CA ARG A 210 9.80 25.21 10.91
C ARG A 210 10.32 23.81 10.58
N SER A 211 10.55 22.97 11.58
CA SER A 211 11.03 21.61 11.36
C SER A 211 10.48 20.63 12.38
N ILE A 212 10.42 19.36 12.00
CA ILE A 212 10.15 18.23 12.89
C ILE A 212 11.26 17.22 12.65
N THR A 213 11.93 16.79 13.72
CA THR A 213 12.82 15.64 13.72
C THR A 213 12.11 14.46 14.39
N PHE A 214 12.18 13.31 13.76
CA PHE A 214 11.58 12.08 14.29
C PHE A 214 12.40 10.85 13.94
N THR A 215 12.18 9.78 14.69
CA THR A 215 12.82 8.47 14.50
C THR A 215 11.78 7.37 14.31
N TRP A 216 12.20 6.19 13.87
CA TRP A 216 11.38 4.99 13.80
C TRP A 216 12.23 3.75 14.12
N SER A 217 11.60 2.64 14.47
CA SER A 217 12.32 1.36 14.58
C SER A 217 12.44 0.69 13.21
N ALA A 218 13.58 0.05 12.95
CA ALA A 218 13.76 -0.80 11.78
C ALA A 218 12.73 -1.95 11.77
N PRO A 219 12.33 -2.45 10.59
CA PRO A 219 11.53 -3.66 10.47
C PRO A 219 12.28 -4.89 11.03
N ALA A 220 11.56 -5.97 11.34
CA ALA A 220 12.17 -7.19 11.88
C ALA A 220 13.08 -7.91 10.87
N ASP A 221 12.76 -7.82 9.57
CA ASP A 221 13.59 -8.31 8.48
C ASP A 221 14.22 -7.12 7.73
N THR A 222 15.52 -6.90 7.94
CA THR A 222 16.27 -5.79 7.34
C THR A 222 17.19 -6.21 6.20
N VAL A 223 17.31 -7.51 5.92
CA VAL A 223 18.38 -8.08 5.07
C VAL A 223 18.37 -7.49 3.65
N ALA A 224 17.18 -7.26 3.08
CA ALA A 224 17.03 -6.66 1.76
C ALA A 224 16.74 -5.14 1.80
N VAL A 225 16.61 -4.55 2.99
CA VAL A 225 16.31 -3.12 3.13
C VAL A 225 17.58 -2.33 2.85
N THR A 226 17.50 -1.44 1.87
CA THR A 226 18.62 -0.56 1.45
C THR A 226 18.39 0.90 1.84
N GLY A 227 17.16 1.28 2.16
CA GLY A 227 16.80 2.61 2.58
C GLY A 227 15.38 2.71 3.13
N TYR A 228 14.99 3.93 3.45
CA TYR A 228 13.62 4.27 3.84
C TYR A 228 13.13 5.46 3.03
N GLN A 229 11.86 5.44 2.68
CA GLN A 229 11.15 6.58 2.11
C GLN A 229 10.20 7.17 3.14
N ILE A 230 10.24 8.49 3.26
CA ILE A 230 9.49 9.26 4.25
C ILE A 230 8.38 10.03 3.54
N TYR A 231 7.15 9.85 4.00
CA TYR A 231 5.98 10.49 3.44
C TYR A 231 5.36 11.44 4.47
N ARG A 232 5.03 12.66 4.03
CA ARG A 232 4.24 13.65 4.77
C ARG A 232 2.94 13.89 4.02
N ASP A 233 1.82 13.70 4.68
CA ASP A 233 0.48 13.84 4.09
C ASP A 233 0.36 13.05 2.76
N SER A 234 0.90 11.83 2.77
CA SER A 234 1.01 10.91 1.62
C SER A 234 1.92 11.34 0.47
N VAL A 235 2.66 12.45 0.60
CA VAL A 235 3.65 12.92 -0.37
C VAL A 235 5.06 12.55 0.08
N LEU A 236 5.88 11.99 -0.82
CA LEU A 236 7.29 11.70 -0.55
C LEU A 236 8.04 13.01 -0.27
N VAL A 237 8.61 13.15 0.94
CA VAL A 237 9.40 14.33 1.34
C VAL A 237 10.89 14.05 1.48
N GLY A 238 11.29 12.78 1.51
CA GLY A 238 12.69 12.42 1.58
C GLY A 238 12.94 10.92 1.53
N SER A 239 14.21 10.57 1.31
CA SER A 239 14.70 9.20 1.42
C SER A 239 16.00 9.19 2.20
N VAL A 240 16.22 8.15 3.00
CA VAL A 240 17.45 7.96 3.78
C VAL A 240 18.00 6.55 3.59
N ALA A 241 19.30 6.35 3.84
CA ALA A 241 19.94 5.04 3.77
C ALA A 241 19.44 4.10 4.89
N ALA A 242 19.60 2.78 4.72
CA ALA A 242 19.12 1.79 5.69
C ALA A 242 19.70 1.95 7.11
N ALA A 243 20.90 2.51 7.23
CA ALA A 243 21.54 2.79 8.51
C ALA A 243 20.93 3.99 9.26
N SER A 244 20.17 4.84 8.56
CA SER A 244 19.55 6.04 9.12
C SER A 244 18.11 5.76 9.53
N LEU A 245 17.84 5.84 10.83
CA LEU A 245 16.52 5.67 11.44
C LEU A 245 15.96 6.99 11.99
N SER A 246 16.34 8.10 11.36
CA SER A 246 15.97 9.46 11.74
C SER A 246 15.79 10.30 10.49
N PHE A 247 14.85 11.26 10.55
CA PHE A 247 14.62 12.25 9.51
C PHE A 247 14.25 13.59 10.12
N THR A 248 14.81 14.67 9.57
CA THR A 248 14.41 16.05 9.89
C THR A 248 13.70 16.64 8.69
N ASP A 249 12.39 16.82 8.81
CA ASP A 249 11.59 17.54 7.84
C ASP A 249 11.65 19.04 8.12
N THR A 250 11.83 19.86 7.08
CA THR A 250 12.06 21.31 7.21
C THR A 250 11.11 22.10 6.30
N GLY A 251 11.06 23.42 6.48
CA GLY A 251 10.15 24.29 5.72
C GLY A 251 8.69 24.18 6.17
N LEU A 252 8.45 23.63 7.35
CA LEU A 252 7.13 23.41 7.92
C LEU A 252 6.49 24.72 8.41
N VAL A 253 5.19 24.64 8.63
CA VAL A 253 4.37 25.72 9.15
C VAL A 253 4.29 25.62 10.67
N MET A 254 4.58 26.73 11.36
CA MET A 254 4.56 26.81 12.82
C MET A 254 3.22 26.31 13.39
N GLY A 255 3.30 25.43 14.39
CA GLY A 255 2.13 24.87 15.08
C GLY A 255 1.20 24.03 14.20
N LYS A 256 1.61 23.62 12.99
CA LYS A 256 0.80 22.78 12.11
C LYS A 256 1.06 21.29 12.39
N GLY A 257 -0.02 20.51 12.44
CA GLY A 257 0.01 19.05 12.47
C GLY A 257 0.21 18.47 11.07
N TYR A 258 1.07 17.45 10.97
CA TYR A 258 1.42 16.74 9.75
C TYR A 258 1.35 15.23 9.98
N VAL A 259 0.88 14.49 8.99
CA VAL A 259 0.78 13.03 9.08
C VAL A 259 2.01 12.41 8.43
N TYR A 260 2.80 11.67 9.20
CA TYR A 260 4.00 10.99 8.73
C TYR A 260 3.82 9.48 8.67
N THR A 261 4.33 8.88 7.59
CA THR A 261 4.53 7.44 7.46
C THR A 261 5.91 7.15 6.86
N VAL A 262 6.44 5.96 7.14
CA VAL A 262 7.73 5.50 6.63
C VAL A 262 7.53 4.16 5.92
N ARG A 263 8.20 3.97 4.79
CA ARG A 263 8.26 2.71 4.04
C ARG A 263 9.70 2.22 3.96
N ALA A 264 9.91 0.93 4.15
CA ALA A 264 11.21 0.31 3.86
C ALA A 264 11.37 0.19 2.34
N ALA A 265 12.57 0.43 1.86
CA ALA A 265 12.90 0.45 0.43
C ALA A 265 14.02 -0.53 0.10
N HIS A 266 13.84 -1.29 -0.97
CA HIS A 266 14.89 -2.10 -1.60
C HIS A 266 15.32 -1.44 -2.92
N ALA A 267 16.63 -1.31 -3.12
CA ALA A 267 17.23 -0.66 -4.27
C ALA A 267 17.03 -1.52 -5.52
N ALA A 268 15.89 -1.31 -6.17
CA ALA A 268 15.51 -1.88 -7.45
C ALA A 268 15.11 -0.75 -8.42
N THR A 269 14.82 -1.10 -9.67
CA THR A 269 14.33 -0.16 -10.69
C THR A 269 13.03 -0.69 -11.31
N PRO A 270 11.85 -0.13 -10.97
CA PRO A 270 11.59 0.89 -9.95
C PRO A 270 11.87 0.39 -8.52
N VAL A 271 11.96 1.31 -7.55
CA VAL A 271 12.21 0.97 -6.13
C VAL A 271 11.08 0.12 -5.58
N ASP A 272 11.41 -0.99 -4.92
CA ASP A 272 10.43 -1.81 -4.22
C ASP A 272 10.17 -1.25 -2.83
N LEU A 273 8.90 -1.10 -2.47
CA LEU A 273 8.46 -0.49 -1.21
C LEU A 273 7.59 -1.45 -0.41
N SER A 274 7.88 -1.56 0.89
CA SER A 274 6.98 -2.24 1.82
C SER A 274 5.70 -1.41 2.03
N PRO A 275 4.65 -1.99 2.65
CA PRO A 275 3.53 -1.20 3.17
C PRO A 275 4.02 -0.05 4.05
N ALA A 276 3.21 1.01 4.13
CA ALA A 276 3.50 2.12 5.03
C ALA A 276 3.43 1.64 6.50
N SER A 277 4.31 2.19 7.34
CA SER A 277 4.11 2.15 8.79
C SER A 277 2.72 2.70 9.16
N LEU A 278 2.27 2.42 10.40
CA LEU A 278 1.16 3.21 10.94
C LEU A 278 1.53 4.70 10.93
N SER A 279 0.50 5.53 10.77
CA SER A 279 0.65 6.98 10.69
C SER A 279 0.90 7.62 12.05
N ALA A 280 1.79 8.59 12.10
CA ALA A 280 1.99 9.46 13.25
C ALA A 280 1.54 10.89 12.92
N ASN A 281 0.73 11.51 13.76
CA ASN A 281 0.42 12.94 13.65
C ASN A 281 1.42 13.72 14.50
N LEU A 282 2.34 14.41 13.84
CA LEU A 282 3.39 15.20 14.48
C LEU A 282 3.14 16.68 14.23
N THR A 283 3.15 17.49 15.28
CA THR A 283 2.93 18.93 15.19
C THR A 283 4.25 19.68 15.27
N THR A 284 4.48 20.64 14.37
CA THR A 284 5.64 21.54 14.41
C THR A 284 5.59 22.43 15.64
N GLY A 285 6.74 22.85 16.14
CA GLY A 285 6.85 23.67 17.33
C GLY A 285 6.17 25.02 17.19
N GLY A 286 5.95 25.66 18.33
CA GLY A 286 5.56 27.05 18.40
C GLY A 286 6.76 27.99 18.23
N LEU A 287 6.53 29.26 18.51
CA LEU A 287 7.55 30.31 18.52
C LEU A 287 8.78 29.91 19.36
N SER A 288 9.97 30.08 18.79
CA SER A 288 11.25 29.88 19.47
C SER A 288 11.72 31.16 20.15
N THR A 289 12.09 31.11 21.43
CA THR A 289 12.64 32.29 22.15
C THR A 289 14.14 32.49 21.92
N SER A 290 14.81 31.54 21.28
CA SER A 290 16.23 31.64 20.92
C SER A 290 16.45 32.23 19.53
N SER A 291 15.41 32.30 18.70
CA SER A 291 15.48 32.72 17.30
C SER A 291 15.09 34.19 17.10
N TRP A 292 15.53 34.76 15.97
CA TRP A 292 15.11 36.07 15.49
C TRP A 292 14.09 35.93 14.38
N TYR A 293 13.07 36.77 14.41
CA TYR A 293 11.93 36.70 13.50
C TYR A 293 11.84 37.93 12.62
N VAL A 294 11.64 37.69 11.33
CA VAL A 294 11.08 38.67 10.41
C VAL A 294 9.55 38.52 10.48
N ILE A 295 8.87 39.63 10.73
CA ILE A 295 7.42 39.68 10.88
C ILE A 295 6.87 40.41 9.67
N ARG A 296 6.00 39.76 8.92
CA ARG A 296 5.45 40.29 7.66
C ARG A 296 3.94 40.33 7.73
N ASN A 297 3.33 41.46 7.35
CA ASN A 297 1.88 41.53 7.19
C ASN A 297 1.46 40.68 5.96
N THR A 298 0.37 39.92 6.10
CA THR A 298 -0.06 38.99 5.05
C THR A 298 -0.65 39.65 3.81
N ALA A 299 -1.22 40.85 3.94
CA ALA A 299 -1.79 41.60 2.82
C ALA A 299 -0.74 42.41 2.08
N THR A 300 0.01 43.27 2.78
CA THR A 300 0.97 44.18 2.14
C THR A 300 2.28 43.49 1.76
N GLN A 301 2.58 42.34 2.38
CA GLN A 301 3.89 41.68 2.31
C GLN A 301 5.07 42.53 2.83
N LEU A 302 4.78 43.66 3.49
CA LEU A 302 5.76 44.51 4.13
C LEU A 302 6.16 43.95 5.50
N CYS A 303 7.40 44.25 5.89
CA CYS A 303 8.00 43.81 7.14
C CYS A 303 7.74 44.85 8.23
N LEU A 304 7.52 44.37 9.45
CA LEU A 304 7.52 45.22 10.63
C LEU A 304 8.95 45.71 10.88
N ASP A 305 9.09 47.03 11.00
CA ASP A 305 10.35 47.76 10.93
C ASP A 305 10.42 48.80 12.06
N ALA A 306 11.60 48.98 12.67
CA ALA A 306 11.88 50.15 13.48
C ALA A 306 12.42 51.28 12.60
N GLU A 307 11.63 52.36 12.50
CA GLU A 307 11.85 53.46 11.57
C GLU A 307 13.29 53.98 11.63
N GLY A 308 13.93 54.08 10.46
CA GLY A 308 15.26 54.67 10.32
C GLY A 308 16.37 53.96 11.09
N VAL A 309 16.18 52.70 11.48
CA VAL A 309 17.11 51.96 12.37
C VAL A 309 17.28 52.67 13.71
N GLY A 310 16.24 53.39 14.16
CA GLY A 310 16.29 54.20 15.37
C GLY A 310 16.57 53.40 16.64
N THR A 311 17.54 53.85 17.43
CA THR A 311 17.92 53.23 18.72
C THR A 311 17.45 54.02 19.93
N ASP A 312 16.64 55.05 19.71
CA ASP A 312 16.16 55.95 20.76
C ASP A 312 14.76 55.57 21.24
N SER A 313 14.47 55.88 22.51
CA SER A 313 13.13 55.75 23.07
C SER A 313 12.15 56.63 22.30
N GLY A 314 11.10 56.03 21.75
CA GLY A 314 10.12 56.71 20.91
C GLY A 314 10.21 56.37 19.43
N THR A 315 11.24 55.63 19.00
CA THR A 315 11.36 55.15 17.60
C THR A 315 10.07 54.44 17.17
N ALA A 316 9.52 54.84 16.04
CA ALA A 316 8.28 54.30 15.50
C ALA A 316 8.44 52.83 15.08
N LEU A 317 7.41 52.01 15.38
CA LEU A 317 7.21 50.76 14.66
C LEU A 317 6.37 51.04 13.41
N ILE A 318 6.93 50.77 12.24
CA ILE A 318 6.29 50.99 10.95
C ILE A 318 6.22 49.70 10.13
N ASP A 319 5.42 49.68 9.06
CA ASP A 319 5.58 48.70 8.01
C ASP A 319 6.54 49.24 6.95
N TYR A 320 7.43 48.39 6.44
CA TYR A 320 8.40 48.83 5.45
C TYR A 320 8.80 47.71 4.51
N SER A 321 9.37 48.09 3.37
CA SER A 321 9.91 47.13 2.41
C SER A 321 10.91 46.20 3.10
N CYS A 322 10.66 44.89 3.00
CA CYS A 322 11.53 43.88 3.59
C CYS A 322 12.93 43.96 2.98
N ASN A 323 13.93 44.34 3.78
CA ASN A 323 15.30 44.59 3.33
C ASN A 323 16.36 43.76 4.08
N GLY A 324 15.94 42.96 5.07
CA GLY A 324 16.84 42.11 5.86
C GLY A 324 17.66 42.86 6.92
N GLY A 325 17.35 44.14 7.16
CA GLY A 325 17.99 44.96 8.18
C GLY A 325 17.74 44.44 9.60
N THR A 326 18.66 44.75 10.51
CA THR A 326 18.54 44.38 11.94
C THR A 326 17.41 45.12 12.66
N ASN A 327 16.83 46.14 12.03
CA ASN A 327 15.60 46.83 12.41
C ASN A 327 14.31 46.12 11.98
N GLN A 328 14.40 45.04 11.21
CA GLN A 328 13.28 44.17 10.82
C GLN A 328 13.38 42.77 11.46
N SER A 329 14.29 42.61 12.43
CA SER A 329 14.63 41.35 13.06
C SER A 329 14.28 41.41 14.55
N TRP A 330 13.37 40.55 14.98
CA TRP A 330 12.68 40.66 16.28
C TRP A 330 12.89 39.42 17.15
N LYS A 331 13.26 39.63 18.42
CA LYS A 331 13.42 38.55 19.40
C LYS A 331 12.31 38.60 20.43
N PHE A 332 11.68 37.44 20.65
CA PHE A 332 10.66 37.25 21.66
C PHE A 332 11.28 36.67 22.93
N THR A 333 11.23 37.44 24.01
CA THR A 333 11.69 37.00 25.33
C THR A 333 10.48 36.69 26.20
N GLN A 334 10.35 35.44 26.65
CA GLN A 334 9.21 35.04 27.47
C GLN A 334 9.26 35.68 28.86
N THR A 335 8.10 36.14 29.32
CA THR A 335 7.87 36.91 30.55
C THR A 335 6.55 36.48 31.18
N GLY A 336 6.58 35.34 31.88
CA GLY A 336 5.34 34.68 32.32
C GLY A 336 4.52 34.19 31.13
N ALA A 337 3.25 34.61 31.06
CA ALA A 337 2.32 34.27 29.97
C ALA A 337 2.48 35.13 28.70
N TYR A 338 3.37 36.12 28.72
CA TYR A 338 3.55 37.09 27.63
C TYR A 338 5.00 37.08 27.13
N TYR A 339 5.23 37.74 26.00
CA TYR A 339 6.54 38.05 25.45
C TYR A 339 6.82 39.54 25.55
N ARG A 340 8.08 39.89 25.81
CA ARG A 340 8.64 41.17 25.41
C ARG A 340 9.33 41.00 24.06
N VAL A 341 9.17 41.95 23.16
CA VAL A 341 9.70 41.89 21.80
C VAL A 341 10.70 43.02 21.61
N ALA A 342 11.93 42.69 21.20
CA ALA A 342 13.00 43.67 20.96
C ALA A 342 13.60 43.48 19.57
N GLY A 343 14.06 44.59 18.97
CA GLY A 343 14.74 44.57 17.68
C GLY A 343 16.22 44.20 17.83
N ARG A 344 16.81 43.56 16.81
CA ARG A 344 18.23 43.14 16.83
C ARG A 344 19.18 44.33 16.92
N HIS A 345 18.82 45.45 16.29
CA HIS A 345 19.56 46.72 16.34
C HIS A 345 19.47 47.44 17.69
N ALA A 346 18.39 47.25 18.46
CA ALA A 346 18.12 47.95 19.71
C ALA A 346 17.63 46.97 20.80
N PRO A 347 18.49 46.08 21.31
CA PRO A 347 18.08 44.96 22.17
C PRO A 347 17.61 45.37 23.57
N THR A 348 17.81 46.64 23.96
CA THR A 348 17.37 47.21 25.25
C THR A 348 16.04 47.97 25.13
N LEU A 349 15.51 48.14 23.92
CA LEU A 349 14.21 48.75 23.67
C LEU A 349 13.20 47.69 23.23
N PHE A 350 11.99 47.78 23.79
CA PHE A 350 10.92 46.82 23.57
C PHE A 350 9.73 47.47 22.88
N TRP A 351 8.98 46.67 22.12
CA TRP A 351 7.68 47.06 21.59
C TRP A 351 6.76 47.53 22.71
N ASP A 352 6.26 48.74 22.56
CA ASP A 352 5.37 49.43 23.48
C ASP A 352 4.23 50.06 22.67
N SER A 353 2.99 49.92 23.13
CA SER A 353 1.84 50.61 22.56
C SER A 353 1.23 51.52 23.62
N PRO A 354 1.85 52.68 23.89
CA PRO A 354 1.46 53.58 24.98
C PRO A 354 0.07 54.19 24.78
N THR A 355 -0.37 54.28 23.53
CA THR A 355 -1.69 54.75 23.10
C THR A 355 -2.23 53.78 22.05
N LEU A 356 -3.54 53.81 21.80
CA LEU A 356 -4.13 52.96 20.77
C LEU A 356 -3.62 53.31 19.36
N ASP A 357 -3.19 54.56 19.15
CA ASP A 357 -2.88 55.09 17.81
C ASP A 357 -1.39 55.03 17.43
N ARG A 358 -0.51 54.51 18.31
CA ARG A 358 0.93 54.46 18.01
C ARG A 358 1.68 53.39 18.78
N SER A 359 2.36 52.51 18.06
CA SER A 359 3.29 51.50 18.58
C SER A 359 4.74 51.94 18.32
N ILE A 360 5.60 51.84 19.33
CA ILE A 360 6.97 52.37 19.32
C ILE A 360 7.93 51.45 20.08
N LEU A 361 9.23 51.76 20.01
CA LEU A 361 10.26 51.20 20.88
C LEU A 361 10.47 52.07 22.11
N ARG A 362 10.54 51.45 23.30
CA ARG A 362 10.91 52.13 24.56
C ARG A 362 11.75 51.26 25.48
N PRO A 363 12.56 51.86 26.38
CA PRO A 363 13.21 51.12 27.45
C PRO A 363 12.19 50.35 28.27
N PHE A 364 12.65 49.30 28.94
CA PHE A 364 11.81 48.59 29.90
C PHE A 364 11.27 49.58 30.92
N ASN A 365 9.94 49.67 31.02
CA ASN A 365 9.27 50.51 31.98
C ASN A 365 8.14 49.71 32.66
N SER A 366 7.83 50.07 33.90
CA SER A 366 6.89 49.35 34.76
C SER A 366 5.41 49.64 34.45
N TYR A 367 5.06 50.29 33.32
CA TYR A 367 3.71 50.20 32.75
C TYR A 367 3.56 48.82 32.09
N VAL A 368 3.57 47.79 32.93
CA VAL A 368 3.82 46.39 32.60
C VAL A 368 2.88 45.81 31.53
N TYR A 369 1.78 46.49 31.21
CA TYR A 369 0.77 46.02 30.27
C TYR A 369 1.09 46.31 28.80
N ALA A 370 1.73 47.43 28.48
CA ALA A 370 1.88 47.88 27.08
C ALA A 370 3.06 47.21 26.34
N GLN A 371 4.01 46.60 27.08
CA GLN A 371 5.17 45.88 26.55
C GLN A 371 5.01 44.34 26.60
N GLN A 372 3.80 43.87 26.90
CA GLN A 372 3.48 42.45 27.03
C GLN A 372 2.64 42.00 25.85
N TRP A 373 3.16 41.05 25.09
CA TRP A 373 2.59 40.57 23.84
C TRP A 373 2.31 39.08 23.86
N THR A 374 1.27 38.65 23.15
CA THR A 374 1.03 37.23 22.83
C THR A 374 1.06 37.03 21.32
N VAL A 375 1.49 35.84 20.92
CA VAL A 375 1.46 35.39 19.52
C VAL A 375 0.35 34.36 19.42
N THR A 376 -0.77 34.73 18.79
CA THR A 376 -1.97 33.89 18.72
C THR A 376 -2.20 33.45 17.29
N PRO A 377 -2.18 32.16 16.94
CA PRO A 377 -2.52 31.71 15.60
C PRO A 377 -3.91 32.21 15.19
N VAL A 378 -4.05 32.73 13.96
CA VAL A 378 -5.38 33.12 13.42
C VAL A 378 -6.27 31.89 13.32
N THR A 379 -5.69 30.82 12.80
CA THR A 379 -6.23 29.47 12.81
C THR A 379 -5.09 28.53 13.12
N ALA A 380 -5.34 27.51 13.94
CA ALA A 380 -4.34 26.51 14.31
C ALA A 380 -3.68 25.93 13.05
N GLY A 381 -2.35 25.94 12.99
CA GLY A 381 -1.58 25.42 11.85
C GLY A 381 -1.64 26.23 10.55
N SER A 382 -2.23 27.44 10.54
CA SER A 382 -2.25 28.29 9.33
C SER A 382 -0.90 28.92 9.00
N GLY A 383 0.02 29.01 9.96
CA GLY A 383 1.26 29.78 9.82
C GLY A 383 1.09 31.29 9.93
N THR A 384 -0.15 31.74 10.16
CA THR A 384 -0.49 33.14 10.35
C THR A 384 -0.90 33.38 11.79
N VAL A 385 -0.56 34.56 12.30
CA VAL A 385 -0.79 34.93 13.70
C VAL A 385 -1.37 36.34 13.79
N THR A 386 -2.06 36.57 14.88
CA THR A 386 -2.32 37.91 15.42
C THR A 386 -1.34 38.16 16.58
N LEU A 387 -0.75 39.34 16.60
CA LEU A 387 0.10 39.82 17.69
C LEU A 387 -0.76 40.67 18.60
N ARG A 388 -0.97 40.25 19.85
CA ARG A 388 -1.89 40.94 20.77
C ARG A 388 -1.15 41.51 21.95
N ASN A 389 -1.45 42.75 22.33
CA ASN A 389 -0.97 43.27 23.60
C ASN A 389 -1.76 42.66 24.78
N ARG A 390 -1.33 42.91 26.02
CA ARG A 390 -2.01 42.41 27.22
C ARG A 390 -3.46 42.88 27.38
N ASN A 391 -3.84 43.97 26.74
CA ASN A 391 -5.22 44.47 26.74
C ASN A 391 -6.09 43.78 25.67
N ASN A 392 -5.61 42.68 25.06
CA ASN A 392 -6.27 41.95 23.98
C ASN A 392 -6.57 42.81 22.74
N LYS A 393 -5.77 43.86 22.51
CA LYS A 393 -5.79 44.62 21.25
C LYS A 393 -4.77 44.04 20.28
N CYS A 394 -5.14 43.96 19.01
CA CYS A 394 -4.30 43.42 17.96
C CYS A 394 -3.40 44.51 17.39
N LEU A 395 -2.14 44.15 17.12
CA LEU A 395 -1.25 44.95 16.31
C LEU A 395 -1.84 45.11 14.91
N ASP A 396 -1.77 46.33 14.39
CA ASP A 396 -2.46 46.76 13.17
C ASP A 396 -1.51 47.65 12.38
N ILE A 397 -1.43 47.47 11.06
CA ILE A 397 -0.52 48.24 10.20
C ILE A 397 -0.90 49.72 10.07
N GLY A 398 -2.01 50.19 10.66
CA GLY A 398 -2.19 51.61 10.96
C GLY A 398 -2.23 52.53 9.74
N GLY A 399 -3.28 52.43 8.92
CA GLY A 399 -3.40 53.19 7.66
C GLY A 399 -4.07 52.39 6.54
N GLY A 400 -4.30 51.10 6.78
CA GLY A 400 -4.82 50.15 5.80
C GLY A 400 -3.70 49.53 4.97
N ILE A 401 -4.07 48.84 3.90
CA ILE A 401 -3.15 48.16 2.99
C ILE A 401 -2.60 49.18 1.98
N THR A 402 -1.47 49.82 2.30
CA THR A 402 -0.73 50.63 1.32
C THR A 402 0.50 49.87 0.84
N ALA A 403 0.78 49.90 -0.47
CA ALA A 403 1.98 49.28 -1.03
C ALA A 403 3.26 50.10 -0.74
N ASP A 404 3.09 51.38 -0.40
CA ASP A 404 4.17 52.34 -0.19
C ASP A 404 4.82 52.24 1.21
N GLY A 405 4.13 51.59 2.16
CA GLY A 405 4.61 51.40 3.54
C GLY A 405 4.74 52.71 4.33
N ASN A 406 5.62 52.69 5.34
CA ASN A 406 5.83 53.76 6.33
C ASN A 406 4.61 54.08 7.18
N ASN A 407 3.63 53.19 7.23
CA ASN A 407 2.50 53.33 8.10
C ASN A 407 2.94 53.07 9.53
N GLN A 408 2.67 54.02 10.40
CA GLN A 408 2.90 53.86 11.83
C GLN A 408 1.94 52.79 12.37
N LEU A 409 2.51 51.66 12.84
CA LEU A 409 1.73 50.61 13.47
C LEU A 409 1.03 51.13 14.72
N LYS A 410 -0.11 50.52 15.02
CA LYS A 410 -0.95 50.86 16.16
C LYS A 410 -1.57 49.60 16.76
N VAL A 411 -2.34 49.73 17.84
CA VAL A 411 -3.14 48.62 18.38
C VAL A 411 -4.63 48.92 18.27
N ALA A 412 -5.37 48.03 17.62
CA ALA A 412 -6.80 48.17 17.39
C ALA A 412 -7.58 47.02 18.03
N THR A 413 -8.92 47.15 18.07
CA THR A 413 -9.78 46.02 18.42
C THR A 413 -9.52 44.90 17.41
N CYS A 414 -9.30 43.68 17.92
CA CYS A 414 -9.12 42.52 17.06
C CYS A 414 -10.38 42.27 16.24
N ASP A 415 -10.30 42.47 14.92
CA ASP A 415 -11.43 42.34 14.00
C ASP A 415 -11.24 41.22 12.97
N GLY A 416 -10.06 40.61 12.95
CA GLY A 416 -9.72 39.52 12.01
C GLY A 416 -9.43 40.02 10.59
N SER A 417 -9.31 41.33 10.38
CA SER A 417 -8.86 41.91 9.13
C SER A 417 -7.43 41.48 8.81
N VAL A 418 -7.10 41.46 7.52
CA VAL A 418 -5.75 41.13 7.04
C VAL A 418 -4.69 42.14 7.49
N ASP A 419 -5.10 43.34 7.91
CA ASP A 419 -4.25 44.38 8.49
C ASP A 419 -3.64 43.95 9.84
N GLN A 420 -4.26 42.98 10.51
CA GLN A 420 -3.87 42.46 11.82
C GLN A 420 -3.27 41.05 11.76
N VAL A 421 -3.05 40.53 10.54
CA VAL A 421 -2.60 39.15 10.31
C VAL A 421 -1.19 39.15 9.76
N PHE A 422 -0.30 38.47 10.48
CA PHE A 422 1.13 38.42 10.22
C PHE A 422 1.64 36.99 10.05
N THR A 423 2.74 36.84 9.31
CA THR A 423 3.58 35.65 9.31
C THR A 423 4.88 35.92 10.06
N LEU A 424 5.37 34.91 10.78
CA LEU A 424 6.66 34.94 11.45
C LEU A 424 7.60 33.97 10.73
N THR A 425 8.72 34.49 10.24
CA THR A 425 9.76 33.69 9.59
C THR A 425 11.05 33.83 10.37
N ASN A 426 11.63 32.71 10.77
CA ASN A 426 12.94 32.68 11.42
C ASN A 426 14.01 33.21 10.45
N GLY A 427 14.64 34.34 10.80
CA GLY A 427 15.59 35.07 9.96
C GLY A 427 17.06 34.84 10.29
N GLY A 428 17.37 33.90 11.21
CA GLY A 428 18.75 33.61 11.66
C GLY A 428 19.13 34.28 12.98
#